data_AF-A0A397TJ06-F1
#
_entry.id   AF-A0A397TJ06-F1
#
_cell.length_a   1.000
_cell.length_b   1.000
_cell.length_c   1.000
_cell.angle_alpha   90.00
_cell.angle_beta   90.00
_cell.angle_gamma   90.00
#
_symmetry.space_group_name_H-M   'P 1'
#
loop_
_entity.id
_entity.type
_entity.pdbx_description
1 polymer ?
#
loop_
_entity_poly.entity_id
_entity_poly.type
_entity_poly.pdbx_seq_one_letter_code
_entity_poly.pdbx_strand_id
1 'polypeptide(L)'
;MESVTSRPPRLGMLLTKTPCSIYRLETITKELRDGDYELVEENIIRHYIYNDINAIGASCFTFLGNPLYKNLISNPIDCYFIPKDTLLPEGLAIVFNRKIKLRFSSCCQKGWHFCIVPTRQMTLAEYGDAIKNLNWNLCEIRDSVELKGLVHKNDDLKGVQDFLIIEIYLLIELWYKQTTDVMERLYANDIHTWIALKKPTVRELMRDKPRAYIIFHALSRLNVISVTQKTYKFDILGEFRDMFGWKVKELGDKPNVKICK
;
A
#
# COMPACT_ATOMS: atom_id res chain seq x y z
N MET A 1 10.10 16.34 -6.43
CA MET A 1 8.66 16.24 -6.78
C MET A 1 8.51 16.35 -8.27
N GLU A 2 7.56 15.61 -8.83
CA GLU A 2 7.30 15.63 -10.27
C GLU A 2 6.28 16.71 -10.63
N SER A 3 6.35 17.22 -11.86
CA SER A 3 5.37 18.16 -12.37
C SER A 3 3.95 17.56 -12.38
N VAL A 4 2.93 18.39 -12.11
CA VAL A 4 1.51 17.99 -12.24
C VAL A 4 1.16 17.60 -13.69
N THR A 5 1.91 18.10 -14.67
CA THR A 5 1.71 17.82 -16.10
C THR A 5 2.42 16.56 -16.58
N SER A 6 3.29 15.96 -15.75
CA SER A 6 4.00 14.73 -16.11
C SER A 6 3.01 13.57 -16.29
N ARG A 7 3.30 12.66 -17.23
CA ARG A 7 2.53 11.43 -17.45
C ARG A 7 3.18 10.28 -16.68
N PRO A 8 2.40 9.44 -15.97
CA PRO A 8 2.95 8.24 -15.36
C PRO A 8 3.40 7.25 -16.44
N PRO A 9 4.28 6.30 -16.08
CA PRO A 9 4.52 5.11 -16.90
C PRO A 9 3.24 4.32 -17.17
N ARG A 10 3.31 3.38 -18.12
CA ARG A 10 2.20 2.47 -18.40
C ARG A 10 1.96 1.54 -17.20
N LEU A 11 0.69 1.28 -16.90
CA LEU A 11 0.28 0.34 -15.85
C LEU A 11 0.89 -1.04 -16.07
N GLY A 12 1.50 -1.62 -15.03
CA GLY A 12 2.15 -2.94 -15.09
C GLY A 12 3.46 -2.96 -15.90
N MET A 13 3.95 -1.80 -16.35
CA MET A 13 5.23 -1.74 -17.05
C MET A 13 6.37 -1.98 -16.06
N LEU A 14 7.15 -3.01 -16.34
CA LEU A 14 8.37 -3.32 -15.61
C LEU A 14 9.50 -2.38 -16.05
N LEU A 15 10.14 -1.72 -15.09
CA LEU A 15 11.21 -0.77 -15.33
C LEU A 15 12.42 -1.16 -14.47
N THR A 16 13.60 -1.22 -15.07
CA THR A 16 14.86 -1.45 -14.33
C THR A 16 15.49 -0.15 -13.85
N LYS A 17 14.93 1.00 -14.26
CA LYS A 17 15.39 2.34 -13.94
C LYS A 17 14.25 3.17 -13.39
N THR A 18 14.49 4.01 -12.39
CA THR A 18 13.46 4.87 -11.81
C THR A 18 12.99 5.93 -12.83
N PRO A 19 11.68 5.98 -13.16
CA PRO A 19 11.17 6.91 -14.18
C PRO A 19 11.07 8.37 -13.68
N CYS A 20 11.06 8.52 -12.36
CA CYS A 20 10.96 9.75 -11.59
C CYS A 20 11.61 9.52 -10.23
N SER A 21 11.78 10.57 -9.42
CA SER A 21 12.18 10.36 -8.02
C SER A 21 11.06 9.62 -7.28
N ILE A 22 11.42 8.51 -6.63
CA ILE A 22 10.49 7.69 -5.86
C ILE A 22 10.84 7.77 -4.38
N TYR A 23 9.82 7.89 -3.56
CA TYR A 23 9.92 8.18 -2.14
C TYR A 23 9.33 7.02 -1.34
N ARG A 24 9.95 6.70 -0.21
CA ARG A 24 9.45 5.77 0.80
C ARG A 24 9.49 6.50 2.14
N LEU A 25 8.40 6.41 2.89
CA LEU A 25 8.31 7.04 4.22
C LEU A 25 8.74 6.05 5.31
N GLU A 26 9.24 6.61 6.40
CA GLU A 26 9.87 5.95 7.54
C GLU A 26 11.23 5.31 7.27
N THR A 27 11.83 4.79 8.33
CA THR A 27 13.18 4.20 8.31
C THR A 27 13.29 3.03 7.34
N ILE A 28 14.30 3.13 6.47
CA ILE A 28 14.80 2.03 5.65
C ILE A 28 15.28 0.83 6.49
N THR A 29 15.55 1.00 7.79
CA THR A 29 16.03 -0.08 8.67
C THR A 29 14.93 -1.01 9.18
N LYS A 30 13.65 -0.63 9.06
CA LYS A 30 12.52 -1.49 9.43
C LYS A 30 12.42 -2.69 8.48
N GLU A 31 11.91 -3.80 9.00
CA GLU A 31 11.56 -4.96 8.19
C GLU A 31 10.52 -4.58 7.12
N LEU A 32 10.46 -5.36 6.05
CA LEU A 32 9.41 -5.21 5.04
C LEU A 32 8.05 -5.40 5.70
N ARG A 33 7.10 -4.54 5.33
CA ARG A 33 5.71 -4.67 5.77
C ARG A 33 5.10 -5.88 5.07
N ASP A 34 4.17 -6.57 5.72
CA ASP A 34 3.49 -7.72 5.07
C ASP A 34 2.73 -7.31 3.80
N GLY A 35 2.28 -6.05 3.70
CA GLY A 35 1.70 -5.49 2.47
C GLY A 35 2.70 -5.20 1.35
N ASP A 36 4.01 -5.29 1.61
CA ASP A 36 5.09 -5.07 0.64
C ASP A 36 5.51 -6.35 -0.09
N TYR A 37 4.94 -7.52 0.22
CA TYR A 37 5.28 -8.79 -0.44
C TYR A 37 4.13 -9.80 -0.37
N GLU A 38 4.07 -10.74 -1.32
CA GLU A 38 3.17 -11.91 -1.27
C GLU A 38 4.03 -13.16 -1.10
N LEU A 39 3.72 -14.03 -0.13
CA LEU A 39 4.44 -15.29 0.06
C LEU A 39 3.81 -16.39 -0.81
N VAL A 40 4.66 -17.19 -1.46
CA VAL A 40 4.23 -18.43 -2.16
C VAL A 40 4.46 -19.67 -1.30
N GLU A 41 5.50 -19.66 -0.47
CA GLU A 41 5.88 -20.72 0.47
C GLU A 41 6.43 -20.08 1.75
N GLU A 42 6.86 -20.89 2.72
CA GLU A 42 7.53 -20.37 3.92
C GLU A 42 8.74 -19.52 3.53
N ASN A 43 8.70 -18.24 3.89
CA ASN A 43 9.75 -17.25 3.65
C ASN A 43 10.13 -17.00 2.18
N ILE A 44 9.42 -17.55 1.19
CA ILE A 44 9.69 -17.32 -0.24
C ILE A 44 8.68 -16.33 -0.79
N ILE A 45 9.18 -15.24 -1.37
CA ILE A 45 8.35 -14.19 -1.95
C ILE A 45 8.00 -14.54 -3.40
N ARG A 46 6.75 -14.25 -3.75
CA ARG A 46 6.27 -14.24 -5.12
C ARG A 46 7.05 -13.21 -5.94
N HIS A 47 7.80 -13.68 -6.91
CA HIS A 47 8.45 -12.79 -7.88
C HIS A 47 7.44 -12.26 -8.90
N TYR A 48 7.75 -11.10 -9.45
CA TYR A 48 6.93 -10.43 -10.45
C TYR A 48 6.83 -11.24 -11.73
N ILE A 49 5.60 -11.43 -12.21
CA ILE A 49 5.31 -12.03 -13.50
C ILE A 49 5.17 -10.90 -14.52
N TYR A 50 5.85 -11.04 -15.66
CA TYR A 50 5.87 -9.99 -16.68
C TYR A 50 4.46 -9.55 -17.10
N ASN A 51 4.24 -8.23 -17.21
CA ASN A 51 2.95 -7.57 -17.48
C ASN A 51 1.85 -7.74 -16.42
N ASP A 52 2.18 -8.16 -15.19
CA ASP A 52 1.20 -8.15 -14.10
C ASP A 52 0.84 -6.72 -13.67
N ILE A 53 -0.38 -6.29 -14.04
CA ILE A 53 -0.93 -4.99 -13.64
C ILE A 53 -1.22 -4.89 -12.14
N ASN A 54 -1.16 -6.02 -11.43
CA ASN A 54 -1.48 -6.17 -10.02
C ASN A 54 -0.23 -6.47 -9.16
N ALA A 55 0.89 -5.84 -9.51
CA ALA A 55 2.16 -5.96 -8.81
C ALA A 55 2.01 -5.73 -7.29
N ILE A 56 2.58 -6.64 -6.50
CA ILE A 56 2.76 -6.50 -5.04
C ILE A 56 4.26 -6.43 -4.78
N GLY A 57 4.69 -5.43 -4.01
CA GLY A 57 6.09 -5.16 -3.74
C GLY A 57 6.25 -3.97 -2.79
N ALA A 58 7.48 -3.71 -2.40
CA ALA A 58 7.87 -2.60 -1.54
C ALA A 58 7.35 -1.28 -2.11
N SER A 59 6.35 -0.73 -1.43
CA SER A 59 5.64 0.44 -1.93
C SER A 59 6.50 1.69 -1.85
N CYS A 60 6.43 2.45 -2.94
CA CYS A 60 7.08 3.73 -3.13
C CYS A 60 6.09 4.69 -3.79
N PHE A 61 6.32 5.98 -3.64
CA PHE A 61 5.43 7.00 -4.16
C PHE A 61 6.18 8.11 -4.85
N THR A 62 5.53 8.77 -5.79
CA THR A 62 5.98 10.03 -6.34
C THR A 62 4.86 11.05 -6.19
N PHE A 63 5.09 12.06 -5.36
CA PHE A 63 4.13 13.15 -5.20
C PHE A 63 4.23 14.12 -6.39
N LEU A 64 3.06 14.55 -6.88
CA LEU A 64 2.94 15.47 -8.02
C LEU A 64 2.62 16.88 -7.55
N GLY A 65 3.24 17.86 -8.22
CA GLY A 65 3.04 19.28 -7.95
C GLY A 65 3.81 19.77 -6.74
N ASN A 66 3.39 20.91 -6.21
CA ASN A 66 4.04 21.47 -5.04
C ASN A 66 3.71 20.65 -3.79
N PRO A 67 4.66 20.55 -2.85
CA PRO A 67 4.38 20.08 -1.51
C PRO A 67 3.20 20.83 -0.92
N LEU A 68 2.16 20.13 -0.45
CA LEU A 68 1.30 20.72 0.59
C LEU A 68 2.08 20.93 1.91
N TYR A 69 3.29 20.37 2.01
CA TYR A 69 4.11 20.26 3.21
C TYR A 69 5.12 21.38 3.53
N LYS A 70 4.93 22.58 2.97
CA LYS A 70 5.75 23.75 3.32
C LYS A 70 5.20 24.58 4.50
N ASN A 71 4.55 23.94 5.48
CA ASN A 71 4.16 24.62 6.72
C ASN A 71 5.22 24.36 7.82
N LEU A 72 5.82 25.44 8.35
CA LEU A 72 6.91 25.41 9.34
C LEU A 72 6.58 24.68 10.66
N ILE A 73 5.32 24.34 10.91
CA ILE A 73 4.78 23.82 12.20
C ILE A 73 4.65 22.27 12.20
N SER A 74 5.08 21.59 11.14
CA SER A 74 4.88 20.14 10.98
C SER A 74 6.04 19.29 11.51
N ASN A 75 5.71 18.13 12.10
CA ASN A 75 6.71 17.17 12.58
C ASN A 75 7.52 16.61 11.39
N PRO A 76 8.85 16.50 11.49
CA PRO A 76 9.64 15.83 10.48
C PRO A 76 9.31 14.34 10.46
N ILE A 77 9.10 13.79 9.26
CA ILE A 77 9.02 12.34 9.03
C ILE A 77 10.28 11.97 8.27
N ASP A 78 10.98 10.93 8.75
CA ASP A 78 12.08 10.32 8.00
C ASP A 78 11.56 9.88 6.64
N CYS A 79 12.09 10.52 5.61
CA CYS A 79 11.76 10.25 4.23
C CYS A 79 13.03 9.79 3.53
N TYR A 80 12.88 8.82 2.63
CA TYR A 80 13.96 8.35 1.80
C TYR A 80 13.54 8.36 0.35
N PHE A 81 14.45 8.71 -0.55
CA PHE A 81 14.15 8.70 -1.97
C PHE A 81 15.29 8.13 -2.80
N ILE A 82 14.89 7.51 -3.92
CA ILE A 82 15.79 7.13 -5.00
C ILE A 82 15.60 8.16 -6.12
N PRO A 83 16.67 8.85 -6.57
CA PRO A 83 16.58 9.83 -7.64
C PRO A 83 16.02 9.22 -8.91
N LYS A 84 15.41 10.06 -9.77
CA LYS A 84 15.13 9.70 -11.16
C LYS A 84 16.38 9.16 -11.84
N ASP A 85 16.20 8.26 -12.79
CA ASP A 85 17.28 7.72 -13.61
C ASP A 85 18.31 6.88 -12.82
N THR A 86 17.92 6.37 -11.66
CA THR A 86 18.72 5.39 -10.91
C THR A 86 18.43 3.99 -11.43
N LEU A 87 19.49 3.24 -11.74
CA LEU A 87 19.39 1.82 -12.10
C LEU A 87 19.19 0.98 -10.84
N LEU A 88 18.19 0.11 -10.83
CA LEU A 88 17.98 -0.86 -9.75
C LEU A 88 18.95 -2.04 -9.89
N PRO A 89 19.40 -2.62 -8.76
CA PRO A 89 20.28 -3.78 -8.80
C PRO A 89 19.57 -4.99 -9.42
N GLU A 90 20.37 -5.93 -9.91
CA GLU A 90 19.85 -7.17 -10.51
C GLU A 90 18.92 -7.91 -9.53
N GLY A 91 17.80 -8.41 -10.07
CA GLY A 91 16.77 -9.08 -9.28
C GLY A 91 15.69 -8.14 -8.73
N LEU A 92 15.82 -6.82 -8.91
CA LEU A 92 14.77 -5.85 -8.59
C LEU A 92 14.34 -5.06 -9.83
N ALA A 93 13.07 -4.69 -9.86
CA ALA A 93 12.53 -3.74 -10.82
C ALA A 93 11.44 -2.89 -10.17
N ILE A 94 11.07 -1.79 -10.82
CA ILE A 94 9.97 -0.94 -10.40
C ILE A 94 8.79 -1.09 -11.36
N VAL A 95 7.60 -1.16 -10.79
CA VAL A 95 6.33 -1.24 -11.53
C VAL A 95 5.45 -0.08 -11.12
N PHE A 96 4.95 0.66 -12.11
CA PHE A 96 3.87 1.61 -11.86
C PHE A 96 2.57 0.86 -11.63
N ASN A 97 2.00 1.03 -10.44
CA ASN A 97 0.83 0.31 -9.97
C ASN A 97 -0.43 1.15 -10.13
N ARG A 98 -0.49 2.37 -9.58
CA ARG A 98 -1.69 3.20 -9.70
C ARG A 98 -1.46 4.67 -9.46
N LYS A 99 -2.42 5.48 -9.91
CA LYS A 99 -2.53 6.88 -9.47
C LYS A 99 -3.17 6.89 -8.09
N ILE A 100 -2.58 7.63 -7.17
CA ILE A 100 -3.11 7.84 -5.82
C ILE A 100 -3.53 9.30 -5.65
N LYS A 101 -4.46 9.52 -4.73
CA LYS A 101 -4.85 10.85 -4.29
C LYS A 101 -4.97 10.80 -2.77
N LEU A 102 -4.11 11.54 -2.09
CA LEU A 102 -4.09 11.65 -0.64
C LEU A 102 -4.86 12.90 -0.24
N ARG A 103 -5.72 12.79 0.77
CA ARG A 103 -6.51 13.90 1.30
C ARG A 103 -5.85 14.45 2.56
N PHE A 104 -5.67 15.77 2.59
CA PHE A 104 -5.21 16.57 3.72
C PHE A 104 -6.29 17.60 4.08
N SER A 105 -6.20 18.23 5.25
CA SER A 105 -7.24 19.15 5.73
C SER A 105 -7.52 20.33 4.79
N SER A 106 -6.50 20.81 4.06
CA SER A 106 -6.61 21.98 3.18
C SER A 106 -6.76 21.64 1.70
N CYS A 107 -6.43 20.42 1.27
CA CYS A 107 -6.43 20.04 -0.14
C CYS A 107 -6.22 18.53 -0.34
N CYS A 108 -6.09 18.09 -1.59
CA CYS A 108 -5.63 16.75 -1.92
C CYS A 108 -4.31 16.77 -2.69
N GLN A 109 -3.36 15.93 -2.31
CA GLN A 109 -2.12 15.70 -3.09
C GLN A 109 -2.36 14.55 -4.08
N LYS A 110 -2.05 14.78 -5.36
CA LYS A 110 -1.97 13.69 -6.34
C LYS A 110 -0.60 13.03 -6.25
N GLY A 111 -0.56 11.73 -6.50
CA GLY A 111 0.68 10.98 -6.56
C GLY A 111 0.59 9.77 -7.49
N TRP A 112 1.73 9.16 -7.70
CA TRP A 112 1.85 7.84 -8.32
C TRP A 112 2.35 6.86 -7.28
N HIS A 113 1.74 5.69 -7.25
CA HIS A 113 2.18 4.56 -6.45
C HIS A 113 2.92 3.58 -7.35
N PHE A 114 4.09 3.19 -6.87
CA PHE A 114 4.99 2.23 -7.46
C PHE A 114 5.24 1.10 -6.48
N CYS A 115 5.56 -0.07 -7.01
CA CYS A 115 6.10 -1.17 -6.23
C CYS A 115 7.49 -1.47 -6.76
N ILE A 116 8.49 -1.55 -5.87
CA ILE A 116 9.74 -2.23 -6.19
C ILE A 116 9.47 -3.71 -6.00
N VAL A 117 9.67 -4.53 -7.02
CA VAL A 117 9.30 -5.95 -7.04
C VAL A 117 10.53 -6.83 -7.25
N PRO A 118 10.57 -8.03 -6.64
CA PRO A 118 11.59 -9.01 -6.98
C PRO A 118 11.30 -9.59 -8.38
N THR A 119 12.29 -9.61 -9.26
CA THR A 119 12.18 -10.18 -10.63
C THR A 119 12.70 -11.60 -10.74
N ARG A 120 13.20 -12.14 -9.62
CA ARG A 120 13.62 -13.53 -9.44
C ARG A 120 13.12 -14.01 -8.08
N GLN A 121 13.12 -15.31 -7.87
CA GLN A 121 12.82 -15.87 -6.57
C GLN A 121 13.80 -15.31 -5.51
N MET A 122 13.26 -14.87 -4.38
CA MET A 122 14.00 -14.35 -3.24
C MET A 122 13.31 -14.80 -1.96
N THR A 123 14.09 -15.05 -0.93
CA THR A 123 13.58 -15.16 0.44
C THR A 123 13.17 -13.79 0.98
N LEU A 124 12.35 -13.77 2.03
CA LEU A 124 11.93 -12.56 2.72
C LEU A 124 13.12 -11.74 3.23
N ALA A 125 14.14 -12.42 3.76
CA ALA A 125 15.37 -11.78 4.22
C ALA A 125 16.15 -11.16 3.06
N GLU A 126 16.40 -11.92 1.98
CA GLU A 126 17.13 -11.43 0.81
C GLU A 126 16.44 -10.21 0.17
N TYR A 127 15.11 -10.27 0.04
CA TYR A 127 14.36 -9.14 -0.50
C TYR A 127 14.38 -7.94 0.46
N GLY A 128 14.26 -8.17 1.76
CA GLY A 128 14.37 -7.12 2.78
C GLY A 128 15.73 -6.41 2.72
N ASP A 129 16.82 -7.18 2.63
CA ASP A 129 18.17 -6.65 2.50
C ASP A 129 18.38 -5.95 1.15
N ALA A 130 17.84 -6.49 0.06
CA ALA A 130 17.91 -5.86 -1.25
C ALA A 130 17.23 -4.49 -1.26
N ILE A 131 16.07 -4.35 -0.60
CA ILE A 131 15.37 -3.07 -0.45
C ILE A 131 16.14 -2.12 0.47
N LYS A 132 16.67 -2.59 1.61
CA LYS A 132 17.47 -1.80 2.55
C LYS A 132 18.72 -1.21 1.90
N ASN A 133 19.38 -2.01 1.07
CA ASN A 133 20.67 -1.69 0.44
C ASN A 133 20.53 -0.92 -0.88
N LEU A 134 19.33 -0.46 -1.25
CA LEU A 134 19.22 0.55 -2.31
C LEU A 134 19.88 1.85 -1.82
N ASN A 135 20.49 2.60 -2.74
CA ASN A 135 21.15 3.88 -2.43
C ASN A 135 20.12 4.98 -2.12
N TRP A 136 19.40 4.81 -1.02
CA TRP A 136 18.40 5.72 -0.51
C TRP A 136 19.04 7.02 -0.05
N ASN A 137 18.50 8.14 -0.51
CA ASN A 137 18.91 9.47 -0.06
C ASN A 137 17.91 9.97 0.97
N LEU A 138 18.41 10.52 2.07
CA LEU A 138 17.56 11.15 3.08
C LEU A 138 16.87 12.37 2.47
N CYS A 139 15.57 12.48 2.71
CA CYS A 139 14.76 13.66 2.44
C CYS A 139 14.08 14.13 3.73
N GLU A 140 13.82 15.43 3.80
CA GLU A 140 12.89 15.98 4.76
C GLU A 140 11.53 16.13 4.08
N ILE A 141 10.58 15.27 4.45
CA ILE A 141 9.16 15.56 4.27
C ILE A 141 8.64 15.94 5.64
N ARG A 142 8.00 17.11 5.73
CA ARG A 142 7.32 17.52 6.95
C ARG A 142 5.87 17.03 6.88
N ASP A 143 5.35 16.50 7.98
CA ASP A 143 3.96 16.08 8.10
C ASP A 143 3.04 17.30 8.12
N SER A 144 2.84 17.99 6.98
CA SER A 144 1.87 19.07 6.99
C SER A 144 0.52 18.50 7.24
N VAL A 145 -0.01 18.92 8.38
CA VAL A 145 -1.30 18.54 8.88
C VAL A 145 -1.21 17.10 9.36
N GLU A 146 -1.46 16.91 10.66
CA GLU A 146 -2.08 15.67 11.14
C GLU A 146 -2.95 15.11 10.00
N LEU A 147 -2.83 13.81 9.69
CA LEU A 147 -3.86 13.06 8.98
C LEU A 147 -5.16 13.10 9.83
N LYS A 148 -5.65 14.32 10.09
CA LYS A 148 -6.58 14.74 11.13
C LYS A 148 -7.94 14.38 10.60
N GLY A 149 -8.56 13.38 11.22
CA GLY A 149 -9.85 12.83 10.81
C GLY A 149 -9.77 12.30 9.40
N LEU A 150 -9.54 11.00 9.27
CA LEU A 150 -9.40 10.35 7.96
C LEU A 150 -10.54 10.68 6.98
N VAL A 151 -11.71 11.13 7.46
CA VAL A 151 -12.95 11.31 6.68
C VAL A 151 -14.04 12.00 7.50
N HIS A 152 -14.90 12.75 6.81
CA HIS A 152 -16.24 13.10 7.29
C HIS A 152 -17.19 11.94 6.96
N LYS A 153 -17.32 10.95 7.86
CA LYS A 153 -17.98 9.66 7.56
C LYS A 153 -19.32 9.80 6.85
N ASN A 154 -20.13 10.77 7.29
CA ASN A 154 -21.45 11.03 6.72
C ASN A 154 -21.37 11.55 5.27
N ASP A 155 -20.37 12.37 4.94
CA ASP A 155 -20.18 12.92 3.60
C ASP A 155 -19.47 11.93 2.66
N ASP A 156 -18.47 11.22 3.18
CA ASP A 156 -17.65 10.32 2.37
C ASP A 156 -18.37 9.03 2.00
N LEU A 157 -19.31 8.56 2.82
CA LEU A 157 -20.16 7.42 2.49
C LEU A 157 -21.41 7.80 1.70
N LYS A 158 -21.72 9.10 1.56
CA LYS A 158 -22.87 9.55 0.76
C LYS A 158 -22.75 9.01 -0.67
N GLY A 159 -23.76 8.24 -1.09
CA GLY A 159 -23.82 7.64 -2.43
C GLY A 159 -23.00 6.36 -2.60
N VAL A 160 -22.34 5.83 -1.56
CA VAL A 160 -21.78 4.47 -1.60
C VAL A 160 -22.93 3.49 -1.43
N GLN A 161 -23.17 2.65 -2.44
CA GLN A 161 -24.29 1.69 -2.43
C GLN A 161 -23.88 0.30 -1.92
N ASP A 162 -22.61 -0.06 -2.09
CA ASP A 162 -22.11 -1.38 -1.73
C ASP A 162 -21.83 -1.46 -0.22
N PHE A 163 -22.54 -2.35 0.46
CA PHE A 163 -22.49 -2.49 1.91
C PHE A 163 -21.11 -2.94 2.40
N LEU A 164 -20.46 -3.88 1.70
CA LEU A 164 -19.11 -4.34 2.07
C LEU A 164 -18.08 -3.22 1.92
N ILE A 165 -18.25 -2.31 0.95
CA ILE A 165 -17.39 -1.12 0.83
C ILE A 165 -17.59 -0.16 2.01
N ILE A 166 -18.82 -0.01 2.51
CA ILE A 166 -19.11 0.76 3.73
C ILE A 166 -18.43 0.11 4.93
N GLU A 167 -18.45 -1.21 5.06
CA GLU A 167 -17.79 -1.91 6.16
C GLU A 167 -16.27 -1.80 6.11
N ILE A 168 -15.67 -2.02 4.93
CA ILE A 168 -14.24 -1.80 4.68
C ILE A 168 -13.86 -0.39 5.12
N TYR A 169 -14.66 0.60 4.71
CA TYR A 169 -14.44 1.98 5.09
C TYR A 169 -14.32 2.15 6.61
N LEU A 170 -15.23 1.56 7.39
CA LEU A 170 -15.23 1.64 8.86
C LEU A 170 -14.07 0.87 9.51
N LEU A 171 -13.75 -0.31 8.99
CA LEU A 171 -12.66 -1.12 9.53
C LEU A 171 -11.28 -0.49 9.24
N ILE A 172 -11.11 0.16 8.10
CA ILE A 172 -9.90 0.92 7.78
C ILE A 172 -9.78 2.17 8.67
N GLU A 173 -10.89 2.80 9.06
CA GLU A 173 -10.87 3.88 10.05
C GLU A 173 -10.38 3.37 11.42
N LEU A 174 -10.81 2.18 11.82
CA LEU A 174 -10.36 1.54 13.05
C LEU A 174 -8.87 1.17 12.97
N TRP A 175 -8.43 0.59 11.85
CA TRP A 175 -7.03 0.23 11.63
C TRP A 175 -6.11 1.45 11.74
N TYR A 176 -6.50 2.55 11.08
CA TYR A 176 -5.76 3.81 11.15
C TYR A 176 -5.57 4.31 12.59
N LYS A 177 -6.60 4.20 13.44
CA LYS A 177 -6.53 4.62 14.85
C LYS A 177 -5.61 3.71 15.69
N GLN A 178 -5.41 2.46 15.27
CA GLN A 178 -4.59 1.48 15.99
C GLN A 178 -3.12 1.49 15.56
N THR A 179 -2.83 1.83 14.30
CA THR A 179 -1.46 1.80 13.78
C THR A 179 -0.67 3.07 14.12
N THR A 180 0.61 2.88 14.45
CA THR A 180 1.60 3.96 14.59
C THR A 180 2.50 4.08 13.36
N ASP A 181 2.39 3.17 12.37
CA ASP A 181 3.17 3.19 11.13
C ASP A 181 2.60 4.22 10.14
N VAL A 182 3.44 5.16 9.72
CA VAL A 182 3.08 6.28 8.83
C VAL A 182 2.63 5.80 7.45
N MET A 183 3.19 4.71 6.93
CA MET A 183 2.80 4.19 5.62
C MET A 183 1.48 3.42 5.68
N GLU A 184 1.23 2.69 6.76
CA GLU A 184 -0.09 2.12 7.03
C GLU A 184 -1.16 3.22 7.12
N ARG A 185 -0.84 4.33 7.79
CA ARG A 185 -1.70 5.52 7.81
C ARG A 185 -1.91 6.14 6.44
N LEU A 186 -0.88 6.19 5.59
CA LEU A 186 -0.97 6.66 4.21
C LEU A 186 -1.86 5.73 3.37
N TYR A 187 -1.75 4.41 3.54
CA TYR A 187 -2.62 3.45 2.86
C TYR A 187 -4.08 3.62 3.27
N ALA A 188 -4.35 3.78 4.56
CA ALA A 188 -5.70 4.04 5.05
C ALA A 188 -6.28 5.31 4.40
N ASN A 189 -5.47 6.36 4.26
CA ASN A 189 -5.86 7.58 3.57
C ASN A 189 -6.14 7.38 2.07
N ASP A 190 -5.30 6.62 1.35
CA ASP A 190 -5.54 6.28 -0.07
C ASP A 190 -6.86 5.51 -0.23
N ILE A 191 -7.11 4.50 0.61
CA ILE A 191 -8.32 3.67 0.56
C ILE A 191 -9.57 4.51 0.85
N HIS A 192 -9.56 5.30 1.93
CA HIS A 192 -10.66 6.17 2.27
C HIS A 192 -10.95 7.22 1.21
N THR A 193 -9.90 7.86 0.68
CA THR A 193 -10.05 8.85 -0.38
C THR A 193 -10.59 8.22 -1.66
N TRP A 194 -10.15 7.00 -1.99
CA TRP A 194 -10.68 6.24 -3.11
C TRP A 194 -12.17 5.95 -2.95
N ILE A 195 -12.60 5.43 -1.79
CA ILE A 195 -14.02 5.16 -1.51
C ILE A 195 -14.84 6.45 -1.61
N ALA A 196 -14.39 7.50 -0.95
CA ALA A 196 -15.07 8.79 -0.91
C ALA A 196 -15.26 9.44 -2.28
N LEU A 197 -14.30 9.28 -3.20
CA LEU A 197 -14.34 9.93 -4.51
C LEU A 197 -14.95 9.05 -5.60
N LYS A 198 -14.77 7.73 -5.52
CA LYS A 198 -15.16 6.80 -6.57
C LYS A 198 -16.45 6.05 -6.29
N LYS A 199 -16.87 5.98 -5.02
CA LYS A 199 -18.06 5.22 -4.59
C LYS A 199 -18.04 3.79 -5.17
N PRO A 200 -16.94 3.05 -4.97
CA PRO A 200 -16.71 1.79 -5.68
C PRO A 200 -17.65 0.70 -5.19
N THR A 201 -17.66 -0.40 -5.93
CA THR A 201 -18.24 -1.70 -5.55
C THR A 201 -17.15 -2.68 -5.11
N VAL A 202 -17.51 -3.74 -4.38
CA VAL A 202 -16.61 -4.84 -4.07
C VAL A 202 -16.06 -5.48 -5.33
N ARG A 203 -16.86 -5.59 -6.40
CA ARG A 203 -16.37 -6.13 -7.68
C ARG A 203 -15.24 -5.28 -8.27
N GLU A 204 -15.32 -3.95 -8.16
CA GLU A 204 -14.23 -3.07 -8.58
C GLU A 204 -13.01 -3.20 -7.67
N LEU A 205 -13.21 -3.38 -6.37
CA LEU A 205 -12.11 -3.69 -5.44
C LEU A 205 -11.38 -4.98 -5.83
N MET A 206 -12.12 -6.05 -6.13
CA MET A 206 -11.51 -7.34 -6.49
C MET A 206 -10.72 -7.29 -7.81
N ARG A 207 -10.98 -6.30 -8.67
CA ARG A 207 -10.19 -6.04 -9.88
C ARG A 207 -8.91 -5.24 -9.59
N ASP A 208 -8.85 -4.54 -8.47
CA ASP A 208 -7.66 -3.83 -7.96
C ASP A 208 -7.00 -4.69 -6.87
N LYS A 209 -6.38 -5.79 -7.29
CA LYS A 209 -5.73 -6.75 -6.37
C LYS A 209 -4.71 -6.06 -5.44
N PRO A 210 -3.89 -5.08 -5.86
CA PRO A 210 -2.99 -4.38 -4.95
C PRO A 210 -3.71 -3.64 -3.82
N ARG A 211 -4.83 -2.95 -4.10
CA ARG A 211 -5.61 -2.32 -3.03
C ARG A 211 -6.31 -3.36 -2.17
N ALA A 212 -6.86 -4.42 -2.76
CA ALA A 212 -7.46 -5.54 -2.02
C ALA A 212 -6.44 -6.19 -1.08
N TYR A 213 -5.19 -6.35 -1.51
CA TYR A 213 -4.13 -6.94 -0.70
C TYR A 213 -3.77 -6.10 0.52
N ILE A 214 -3.68 -4.77 0.35
CA ILE A 214 -3.48 -3.85 1.46
C ILE A 214 -4.63 -3.94 2.46
N ILE A 215 -5.88 -4.01 1.99
CA ILE A 215 -7.05 -4.15 2.86
C ILE A 215 -7.03 -5.51 3.57
N PHE A 216 -6.74 -6.60 2.87
CA PHE A 216 -6.60 -7.94 3.46
C PHE A 216 -5.59 -7.93 4.62
N HIS A 217 -4.42 -7.32 4.43
CA HIS A 217 -3.39 -7.19 5.46
C HIS A 217 -3.80 -6.31 6.64
N ALA A 218 -4.43 -5.17 6.36
CA ALA A 218 -4.98 -4.31 7.39
C ALA A 218 -5.98 -5.09 8.25
N LEU A 219 -6.91 -5.81 7.62
CA LEU A 219 -7.96 -6.54 8.30
C LEU A 219 -7.43 -7.77 9.03
N SER A 220 -6.47 -8.51 8.48
CA SER A 220 -5.93 -9.72 9.13
C SER A 220 -5.34 -9.40 10.52
N ARG A 221 -4.69 -8.24 10.66
CA ARG A 221 -4.07 -7.77 11.92
C ARG A 221 -4.98 -6.88 12.78
N LEU A 222 -6.11 -6.41 12.23
CA LEU A 222 -7.00 -5.50 12.92
C LEU A 222 -7.55 -6.12 14.22
N ASN A 223 -7.34 -5.44 15.34
CA ASN A 223 -7.95 -5.84 16.60
C ASN A 223 -9.38 -5.30 16.67
N VAL A 224 -10.37 -6.19 16.74
CA VAL A 224 -11.80 -5.85 16.75
C VAL A 224 -12.45 -6.33 18.04
N ILE A 225 -13.21 -5.45 18.68
CA ILE A 225 -13.79 -5.71 20.01
C ILE A 225 -15.23 -6.17 19.88
N SER A 226 -16.04 -5.48 19.06
CA SER A 226 -17.47 -5.79 18.95
C SER A 226 -17.72 -7.00 18.05
N VAL A 227 -18.80 -7.73 18.36
CA VAL A 227 -19.26 -8.86 17.53
C VAL A 227 -19.53 -8.39 16.10
N THR A 228 -20.17 -7.24 15.93
CA THR A 228 -20.43 -6.64 14.61
C THR A 228 -19.14 -6.39 13.82
N GLN A 229 -18.10 -5.81 14.43
CA GLN A 229 -16.81 -5.60 13.76
C GLN A 229 -16.11 -6.92 13.41
N LYS A 230 -16.24 -7.94 14.27
CA LYS A 230 -15.74 -9.29 13.98
C LYS A 230 -16.42 -9.89 12.77
N THR A 231 -17.75 -9.86 12.73
CA THR A 231 -18.53 -10.33 11.57
C THR A 231 -18.07 -9.66 10.29
N TYR A 232 -18.06 -8.32 10.24
CA TYR A 232 -17.64 -7.59 9.05
C TYR A 232 -16.21 -7.92 8.62
N LYS A 233 -15.28 -7.96 9.59
CA LYS A 233 -13.88 -8.33 9.33
C LYS A 233 -13.79 -9.72 8.68
N PHE A 234 -14.46 -10.72 9.24
CA PHE A 234 -14.34 -12.09 8.76
C PHE A 234 -15.13 -12.34 7.47
N ASP A 235 -16.24 -11.66 7.24
CA ASP A 235 -16.99 -11.72 5.98
C ASP A 235 -16.13 -11.19 4.83
N ILE A 236 -15.51 -10.01 5.00
CA ILE A 236 -14.61 -9.42 3.98
C ILE A 236 -13.37 -10.30 3.76
N LEU A 237 -12.76 -10.84 4.83
CA LEU A 237 -11.64 -11.77 4.69
C LEU A 237 -12.06 -13.06 3.97
N GLY A 238 -13.30 -13.52 4.16
CA GLY A 238 -13.90 -14.63 3.42
C GLY A 238 -13.98 -14.34 1.92
N GLU A 239 -14.46 -13.16 1.54
CA GLU A 239 -14.49 -12.73 0.13
C GLU A 239 -13.09 -12.71 -0.50
N PHE A 240 -12.07 -12.23 0.23
CA PHE A 240 -10.69 -12.25 -0.26
C PHE A 240 -10.10 -13.66 -0.37
N ARG A 241 -10.44 -14.55 0.58
CA ARG A 241 -10.05 -15.96 0.50
C ARG A 241 -10.67 -16.61 -0.73
N ASP A 242 -11.95 -16.38 -0.99
CA ASP A 242 -12.67 -17.03 -2.07
C ASP A 242 -12.21 -16.51 -3.44
N MET A 243 -11.88 -15.22 -3.55
CA MET A 243 -11.36 -14.62 -4.78
C MET A 243 -9.87 -14.90 -5.04
N PHE A 244 -9.02 -14.79 -4.01
CA PHE A 244 -7.55 -14.79 -4.18
C PHE A 244 -6.83 -15.97 -3.53
N GLY A 245 -7.53 -16.77 -2.72
CA GLY A 245 -6.93 -17.86 -1.95
C GLY A 245 -6.13 -17.40 -0.72
N TRP A 246 -6.18 -16.11 -0.37
CA TRP A 246 -5.43 -15.57 0.76
C TRP A 246 -5.99 -16.08 2.10
N LYS A 247 -5.09 -16.44 3.00
CA LYS A 247 -5.43 -16.97 4.33
C LYS A 247 -4.77 -16.14 5.41
N VAL A 248 -5.52 -15.86 6.47
CA VAL A 248 -4.94 -15.31 7.71
C VAL A 248 -4.09 -16.42 8.32
N LYS A 249 -2.87 -16.10 8.76
CA LYS A 249 -2.09 -17.04 9.59
C LYS A 249 -2.86 -17.26 10.88
N GLU A 250 -3.41 -18.45 11.10
CA GLU A 250 -4.06 -18.75 12.37
C GLU A 250 -2.96 -18.91 13.43
N LEU A 251 -3.23 -18.43 14.65
CA LEU A 251 -2.36 -18.66 15.80
C LEU A 251 -2.28 -20.17 16.04
N GLY A 252 -1.18 -20.79 15.61
CA GLY A 252 -0.92 -22.22 15.77
C GLY A 252 -0.83 -23.04 14.49
N ASP A 253 -0.90 -22.42 13.30
CA ASP A 253 -0.69 -23.13 12.03
C ASP A 253 0.73 -23.72 11.97
N LYS A 254 0.82 -25.05 12.07
CA LYS A 254 2.01 -25.79 11.61
C LYS A 254 2.01 -25.79 10.08
N PRO A 255 3.18 -25.72 9.43
CA PRO A 255 3.27 -25.77 7.97
C PRO A 255 2.60 -27.02 7.42
N ASN A 256 1.46 -26.82 6.75
CA ASN A 256 0.82 -27.88 5.98
C ASN A 256 1.52 -27.98 4.63
N VAL A 257 2.64 -28.71 4.62
CA VAL A 257 3.27 -29.22 3.41
C VAL A 257 2.39 -30.35 2.88
N LYS A 258 1.41 -30.01 2.03
CA LYS A 258 0.82 -31.00 1.11
C LYS A 258 1.62 -30.98 -0.18
N ILE A 259 2.59 -31.89 -0.27
CA ILE A 259 3.17 -32.30 -1.55
C ILE A 259 2.07 -33.05 -2.29
N CYS A 260 1.49 -32.44 -3.31
CA CYS A 260 0.73 -33.19 -4.30
C CYS A 260 1.73 -34.02 -5.12
N LYS A 261 1.53 -35.34 -5.12
CA LYS A 261 2.19 -36.28 -6.04
C LYS A 261 1.69 -36.09 -7.46
#